data_AF-A0A933XVL3-F1
#
_entry.id   AF-A0A933XVL3-F1
#
_cell.length_a   1.000
_cell.length_b   1.000
_cell.length_c   1.000
_cell.angle_alpha   90.00
_cell.angle_beta   90.00
_cell.angle_gamma   90.00
#
_symmetry.space_group_name_H-M   'P 1'
#
loop_
_entity.id
_entity.type
_entity.pdbx_description
1 polymer ?
#
loop_
_entity_poly.entity_id
_entity_poly.type
_entity_poly.pdbx_seq_one_letter_code
_entity_poly.pdbx_strand_id
1 'polypeptide(L)'
;MGNAINLTWKDIDMSAGMVVVKQEKTGNMVKIPICSKLMEVLRFKLRFRVLGDDRLFHVTIRAFQKAWKRARAKAGYEWARPHDMRHFFCSFLLNKGVDHMTVAELSGHKSVNLLKERYGHYDEETLKKAISVFEGCPQMTTNSHGHVG
;
A
#
# COMPACT_ATOMS: atom_id res chain seq x y z
N MET A 1 5.83 -8.96 -7.23
CA MET A 1 4.65 -8.12 -6.94
C MET A 1 3.44 -8.80 -7.56
N GLY A 2 2.47 -9.26 -6.76
CA GLY A 2 1.33 -10.03 -7.28
C GLY A 2 0.03 -9.94 -6.47
N ASN A 3 0.02 -9.35 -5.26
CA ASN A 3 -1.10 -9.61 -4.34
C ASN A 3 -2.14 -8.49 -4.25
N ALA A 4 -1.79 -7.22 -4.56
CA ALA A 4 -2.73 -6.11 -4.36
C ALA A 4 -3.95 -6.17 -5.29
N ILE A 5 -3.79 -6.64 -6.53
CA ILE A 5 -4.89 -6.79 -7.51
C ILE A 5 -5.83 -7.93 -7.10
N ASN A 6 -5.33 -8.91 -6.35
CA ASN A 6 -6.10 -10.06 -5.87
C ASN A 6 -6.79 -9.80 -4.53
N LEU A 7 -6.64 -8.61 -3.94
CA LEU A 7 -7.32 -8.25 -2.71
C LEU A 7 -8.83 -8.34 -2.90
N THR A 8 -9.48 -8.91 -1.91
CA THR A 8 -10.92 -8.98 -1.78
C THR A 8 -11.39 -8.06 -0.66
N TRP A 9 -12.69 -7.78 -0.61
CA TRP A 9 -13.24 -7.01 0.49
C TRP A 9 -13.17 -7.72 1.84
N LYS A 10 -13.07 -9.05 1.86
CA LYS A 10 -12.83 -9.83 3.08
C LYS A 10 -11.46 -9.58 3.70
N ASP A 11 -10.49 -9.15 2.89
CA ASP A 11 -9.14 -8.81 3.35
C ASP A 11 -9.10 -7.39 3.99
N ILE A 12 -10.21 -6.64 3.97
CA ILE A 12 -10.28 -5.26 4.46
C ILE A 12 -11.13 -5.18 5.72
N ASP A 13 -10.47 -5.01 6.87
CA ASP A 13 -11.14 -4.67 8.13
C ASP A 13 -11.20 -3.15 8.29
N MET A 14 -12.31 -2.57 7.84
CA MET A 14 -12.54 -1.13 7.96
C MET A 14 -12.73 -0.66 9.40
N SER A 15 -13.13 -1.56 10.31
CA SER A 15 -13.37 -1.22 11.72
C SER A 15 -12.06 -1.10 12.50
N ALA A 16 -11.16 -2.06 12.29
CA ALA A 16 -9.80 -2.03 12.86
C ALA A 16 -8.87 -1.08 12.11
N GLY A 17 -9.22 -0.71 10.87
CA GLY A 17 -8.40 0.10 9.98
C GLY A 17 -7.23 -0.69 9.40
N MET A 18 -7.45 -1.95 9.04
CA MET A 18 -6.39 -2.90 8.69
C MET A 18 -6.69 -3.63 7.39
N VAL A 19 -5.65 -3.89 6.59
CA VAL A 19 -5.66 -4.90 5.52
C VAL A 19 -5.04 -6.16 6.08
N VAL A 20 -5.74 -7.28 5.99
CA VAL A 20 -5.32 -8.58 6.52
C VAL A 20 -5.23 -9.56 5.36
N VAL A 21 -4.01 -9.95 4.98
CA VAL A 21 -3.78 -10.81 3.82
C VAL A 21 -3.00 -12.05 4.23
N LYS A 22 -3.46 -13.22 3.79
CA LYS A 22 -2.68 -14.45 3.87
C LYS A 22 -1.66 -14.49 2.73
N GLN A 23 -0.37 -14.56 3.03
CA GLN A 23 0.64 -14.73 1.99
C GLN A 23 0.65 -16.17 1.48
N GLU A 24 0.41 -16.36 0.17
CA GLU A 24 0.44 -17.68 -0.46
C GLU A 24 1.81 -18.39 -0.33
N LYS A 25 2.91 -17.62 -0.36
CA LYS A 25 4.28 -18.17 -0.37
C LYS A 25 4.78 -18.66 0.99
N THR A 26 4.14 -18.25 2.07
CA THR A 26 4.65 -18.47 3.45
C THR A 26 3.55 -18.92 4.40
N GLY A 27 2.27 -18.83 4.01
CA GLY A 27 1.12 -19.14 4.86
C GLY A 27 0.82 -18.09 5.93
N ASN A 28 1.74 -17.14 6.15
CA ASN A 28 1.64 -16.15 7.22
C ASN A 28 0.58 -15.09 6.94
N MET A 29 -0.12 -14.70 8.00
CA MET A 29 -1.02 -13.56 7.99
C MET A 29 -0.21 -12.27 8.13
N VAL A 30 -0.44 -11.33 7.23
CA VAL A 30 0.17 -10.01 7.27
C VAL A 30 -0.92 -8.99 7.51
N LYS A 31 -0.73 -8.18 8.54
CA LYS A 31 -1.62 -7.09 8.94
C LYS A 31 -0.96 -5.76 8.58
N ILE A 32 -1.62 -4.95 7.75
CA ILE A 32 -1.10 -3.67 7.28
C ILE A 32 -2.12 -2.58 7.65
N PRO A 33 -1.77 -1.61 8.49
CA PRO A 33 -2.69 -0.51 8.82
C PRO A 33 -2.97 0.35 7.58
N ILE A 34 -4.21 0.82 7.49
CA ILE A 34 -4.73 1.65 6.42
C ILE A 34 -4.50 3.12 6.79
N CYS A 35 -3.80 3.88 5.93
CA CYS A 35 -3.73 5.33 6.10
C CYS A 35 -5.07 6.00 5.73
N SER A 36 -5.33 7.18 6.30
CA SER A 36 -6.52 8.00 6.04
C SER A 36 -6.88 8.11 4.55
N LYS A 37 -5.91 8.47 3.70
CA LYS A 37 -6.11 8.58 2.24
C LYS A 37 -6.59 7.27 1.61
N LEU A 38 -6.03 6.13 2.04
CA LEU A 38 -6.48 4.82 1.55
C LEU A 38 -7.88 4.50 2.08
N MET A 39 -8.18 4.83 3.34
CA MET A 39 -9.51 4.66 3.92
C MET A 39 -10.58 5.44 3.13
N GLU A 40 -10.29 6.68 2.72
CA GLU A 40 -11.19 7.47 1.87
C GLU A 40 -11.46 6.78 0.52
N VAL A 41 -10.43 6.29 -0.15
CA VAL A 41 -10.56 5.55 -1.42
C VAL A 41 -11.37 4.27 -1.24
N LEU A 42 -11.16 3.54 -0.14
CA LEU A 42 -11.91 2.32 0.17
C LEU A 42 -13.38 2.62 0.43
N ARG A 43 -13.70 3.66 1.22
CA ARG A 43 -15.08 4.11 1.46
C ARG A 43 -15.77 4.55 0.18
N PHE A 44 -15.07 5.28 -0.69
CA PHE A 44 -15.61 5.65 -2.00
C PHE A 44 -15.93 4.42 -2.85
N LYS A 45 -14.99 3.46 -2.93
CA LYS A 45 -15.19 2.21 -3.68
C LYS A 45 -16.32 1.33 -3.13
N LEU A 46 -16.57 1.37 -1.82
CA LEU A 46 -17.64 0.60 -1.18
C LEU A 46 -19.02 0.93 -1.75
N ARG A 47 -19.22 2.17 -2.25
CA ARG A 47 -20.46 2.64 -2.88
C ARG A 47 -20.77 1.97 -4.23
N PHE A 48 -19.77 1.35 -4.86
CA PHE A 48 -19.86 0.78 -6.21
C PHE A 48 -19.48 -0.71 -6.22
N ARG A 49 -19.83 -1.45 -5.17
CA ARG A 49 -19.57 -2.89 -5.13
C ARG A 49 -20.36 -3.61 -6.23
N VAL A 50 -19.68 -4.52 -6.91
CA VAL A 50 -20.30 -5.43 -7.88
C VAL A 50 -20.87 -6.61 -7.09
N LEU A 51 -22.16 -6.86 -7.24
CA LEU A 51 -22.79 -8.01 -6.61
C LEU A 51 -22.25 -9.30 -7.23
N GLY A 52 -21.80 -10.25 -6.39
CA GLY A 52 -21.25 -11.53 -6.83
C GLY A 52 -19.75 -11.53 -7.15
N ASP A 53 -19.06 -10.39 -7.09
CA ASP A 53 -17.61 -10.28 -7.22
C ASP A 53 -17.00 -9.56 -6.02
N ASP A 54 -16.28 -10.31 -5.19
CA ASP A 54 -15.73 -9.81 -3.93
C ASP A 54 -14.37 -9.10 -4.11
N ARG A 55 -13.87 -8.99 -5.34
CA ARG A 55 -12.59 -8.31 -5.62
C ARG A 55 -12.68 -6.82 -5.28
N LEU A 56 -11.65 -6.31 -4.62
CA LEU A 56 -11.50 -4.88 -4.36
C LEU A 56 -11.21 -4.11 -5.67
N PHE A 57 -10.45 -4.74 -6.55
CA PHE A 57 -10.00 -4.20 -7.83
C PHE A 57 -10.49 -5.08 -8.99
N HIS A 58 -11.52 -4.59 -9.69
CA HIS A 58 -12.07 -5.22 -10.89
C HIS A 58 -11.21 -4.89 -12.13
N VAL A 59 -9.93 -5.23 -12.09
CA VAL A 59 -8.96 -4.87 -13.12
C VAL A 59 -8.02 -6.04 -13.38
N THR A 60 -7.72 -6.30 -14.65
CA THR A 60 -6.73 -7.31 -15.02
C THR A 60 -5.31 -6.76 -14.84
N ILE A 61 -4.32 -7.65 -14.64
CA ILE A 61 -2.91 -7.24 -14.55
C ILE A 61 -2.48 -6.40 -15.77
N ARG A 62 -2.93 -6.76 -16.97
CA ARG A 62 -2.66 -6.01 -18.21
C ARG A 62 -3.26 -4.60 -18.16
N ALA A 63 -4.51 -4.46 -17.71
CA ALA A 63 -5.15 -3.16 -17.57
C ALA A 63 -4.43 -2.29 -16.53
N PHE A 64 -4.03 -2.86 -15.40
CA PHE A 64 -3.22 -2.19 -14.40
C PHE A 64 -1.89 -1.70 -14.97
N GLN A 65 -1.14 -2.54 -15.68
CA GLN A 65 0.14 -2.16 -16.31
C GLN A 65 -0.04 -1.01 -17.31
N LYS A 66 -1.13 -1.01 -18.09
CA LYS A 66 -1.45 0.08 -19.02
C LYS A 66 -1.83 1.37 -18.29
N ALA A 67 -2.56 1.28 -17.18
CA ALA A 67 -2.88 2.42 -16.34
C ALA A 67 -1.61 3.00 -15.67
N TRP A 68 -0.75 2.13 -15.15
CA TRP A 68 0.55 2.48 -14.58
C TRP A 68 1.43 3.22 -15.58
N LYS A 69 1.57 2.70 -16.81
CA LYS A 69 2.34 3.35 -17.89
C LYS A 69 1.84 4.76 -18.17
N ARG A 70 0.52 4.98 -18.19
CA ARG A 70 -0.08 6.30 -18.39
C ARG A 70 0.16 7.23 -17.20
N ALA A 71 -0.02 6.74 -15.98
CA ALA A 71 0.19 7.52 -14.76
C ALA A 71 1.65 7.98 -14.63
N ARG A 72 2.62 7.08 -14.86
CA ARG A 72 4.05 7.40 -14.77
C ARG A 72 4.52 8.40 -15.83
N ALA A 73 3.99 8.29 -17.06
CA ALA A 73 4.29 9.26 -18.12
C ALA A 73 3.73 10.65 -17.79
N LYS A 74 2.47 10.71 -17.33
CA LYS A 74 1.84 11.98 -16.91
C LYS A 74 2.56 12.65 -15.73
N ALA A 75 3.14 11.86 -14.84
CA ALA A 75 3.89 12.35 -13.68
C ALA A 75 5.37 12.66 -14.01
N GLY A 76 5.85 12.40 -15.23
CA GLY A 76 7.25 12.62 -15.63
C GLY A 76 8.24 11.55 -15.13
N TYR A 77 7.74 10.41 -14.62
CA TYR A 77 8.56 9.33 -14.03
C TYR A 77 8.52 8.06 -14.88
N GLU A 78 8.90 8.14 -16.15
CA GLU A 78 8.76 7.00 -17.06
C GLU A 78 9.57 5.76 -16.65
N TRP A 79 10.66 5.92 -15.93
CA TRP A 79 11.46 4.82 -15.42
C TRP A 79 10.81 4.08 -14.24
N ALA A 80 9.79 4.66 -13.59
CA ALA A 80 9.20 4.11 -12.38
C ALA A 80 8.42 2.81 -12.66
N ARG A 81 8.80 1.76 -11.95
CA ARG A 81 8.13 0.46 -11.94
C ARG A 81 7.25 0.36 -10.69
N PRO A 82 6.18 -0.44 -10.70
CA PRO A 82 5.30 -0.56 -9.54
C PRO A 82 6.03 -0.88 -8.23
N HIS A 83 7.12 -1.66 -8.24
CA HIS A 83 7.84 -2.05 -7.01
C HIS A 83 8.70 -0.94 -6.44
N ASP A 84 9.02 0.06 -7.25
CA ASP A 84 9.71 1.25 -6.78
C ASP A 84 8.81 2.02 -5.79
N MET A 85 7.47 1.87 -5.83
CA MET A 85 6.59 2.42 -4.78
C MET A 85 6.80 1.76 -3.41
N ARG A 86 7.04 0.44 -3.37
CA ARG A 86 7.34 -0.25 -2.12
C ARG A 86 8.70 0.18 -1.58
N HIS A 87 9.69 0.30 -2.45
CA HIS A 87 11.00 0.82 -2.07
C HIS A 87 10.89 2.25 -1.54
N PHE A 88 10.17 3.12 -2.24
CA PHE A 88 9.90 4.49 -1.79
C PHE A 88 9.23 4.52 -0.43
N PHE A 89 8.19 3.71 -0.21
CA PHE A 89 7.51 3.61 1.08
C PHE A 89 8.46 3.21 2.21
N CYS A 90 9.26 2.16 2.01
CA CYS A 90 10.24 1.73 3.01
C CYS A 90 11.30 2.81 3.28
N SER A 91 11.90 3.37 2.24
CA SER A 91 12.92 4.42 2.35
C SER A 91 12.37 5.67 3.01
N PHE A 92 11.13 6.07 2.72
CA PHE A 92 10.47 7.22 3.33
C PHE A 92 10.31 7.03 4.85
N LEU A 93 9.82 5.87 5.28
CA LEU A 93 9.64 5.59 6.71
C LEU A 93 10.98 5.53 7.45
N LEU A 94 11.99 4.88 6.88
CA LEU A 94 13.34 4.83 7.44
C LEU A 94 13.93 6.25 7.60
N ASN A 95 13.81 7.09 6.57
CA ASN A 95 14.28 8.48 6.61
C ASN A 95 13.53 9.34 7.64
N LYS A 96 12.33 8.94 8.03
CA LYS A 96 11.54 9.59 9.09
C LYS A 96 11.77 8.99 10.47
N GLY A 97 12.76 8.10 10.62
CA GLY A 97 13.16 7.54 11.90
C GLY A 97 12.33 6.34 12.37
N VAL A 98 11.48 5.77 11.50
CA VAL A 98 10.83 4.48 11.80
C VAL A 98 11.88 3.39 11.76
N ASP A 99 11.88 2.52 12.76
CA ASP A 99 12.88 1.47 12.86
C ASP A 99 12.73 0.44 11.71
N HIS A 100 13.87 -0.15 11.35
CA HIS A 100 13.98 -1.09 10.24
C HIS A 100 13.05 -2.29 10.36
N MET A 101 12.75 -2.73 11.58
CA MET A 101 11.91 -3.91 11.81
C MET A 101 10.44 -3.58 11.57
N THR A 102 9.94 -2.45 12.08
CA THR A 102 8.59 -1.95 11.80
C THR A 102 8.38 -1.69 10.31
N VAL A 103 9.35 -1.11 9.61
CA VAL A 103 9.28 -0.93 8.16
C VAL A 103 9.25 -2.28 7.44
N ALA A 104 10.05 -3.23 7.90
CA ALA A 104 10.09 -4.56 7.31
C ALA A 104 8.76 -5.29 7.50
N GLU A 105 8.13 -5.17 8.67
CA GLU A 105 6.80 -5.69 9.00
C GLU A 105 5.74 -5.20 8.00
N LEU A 106 5.66 -3.88 7.82
CA LEU A 106 4.73 -3.25 6.87
C LEU A 106 5.03 -3.65 5.41
N SER A 107 6.30 -3.90 5.09
CA SER A 107 6.73 -4.32 3.76
C SER A 107 6.50 -5.82 3.50
N GLY A 108 6.20 -6.64 4.52
CA GLY A 108 5.93 -8.08 4.36
C GLY A 108 7.03 -8.88 3.64
N HIS A 109 8.30 -8.45 3.74
CA HIS A 109 9.45 -9.12 3.12
C HIS A 109 9.71 -10.51 3.74
N LYS A 110 10.14 -11.50 2.93
CA LYS A 110 10.43 -12.87 3.40
C LYS A 110 11.49 -12.92 4.51
N SER A 111 12.50 -12.05 4.46
CA SER A 111 13.55 -11.95 5.48
C SER A 111 13.00 -11.56 6.87
N VAL A 112 11.79 -10.99 6.90
CA VAL A 112 11.10 -10.53 8.12
C VAL A 112 10.43 -11.68 8.85
N ASN A 113 10.01 -12.75 8.16
CA ASN A 113 9.49 -13.93 8.86
C ASN A 113 10.57 -14.57 9.75
N LEU A 114 11.81 -14.62 9.24
CA LEU A 114 12.97 -15.09 10.01
C LEU A 114 13.30 -14.18 11.21
N LEU A 115 13.06 -12.87 11.05
CA LEU A 115 13.30 -11.87 12.09
C LEU A 115 12.16 -11.79 13.11
N LYS A 116 10.90 -11.96 12.69
CA LYS A 116 9.72 -12.08 13.57
C LYS A 116 9.85 -13.24 14.55
N GLU A 117 10.26 -14.40 14.03
CA GLU A 117 10.49 -15.60 14.85
C GLU A 117 11.59 -15.37 15.89
N ARG A 118 12.53 -14.44 15.62
CA ARG A 118 13.68 -14.17 16.49
C ARG A 118 13.52 -12.96 17.43
N TYR A 119 12.76 -11.93 17.04
CA TYR A 119 12.72 -10.63 17.74
C TYR A 119 11.32 -10.16 18.19
N GLY A 120 10.28 -10.96 17.97
CA GLY A 120 8.97 -10.74 18.59
C GLY A 120 7.95 -10.02 17.71
N HIS A 121 6.68 -10.15 18.11
CA HIS A 121 5.53 -9.57 17.42
C HIS A 121 5.43 -8.07 17.72
N TYR A 122 5.47 -7.25 16.69
CA TYR A 122 5.13 -5.83 16.82
C TYR A 122 3.63 -5.69 17.03
N ASP A 123 3.25 -4.87 18.00
CA ASP A 123 1.85 -4.56 18.26
C ASP A 123 1.23 -3.68 17.17
N GLU A 124 -0.10 -3.68 17.11
CA GLU A 124 -0.84 -2.90 16.12
C GLU A 124 -0.63 -1.39 16.29
N GLU A 125 -0.29 -0.93 17.49
CA GLU A 125 -0.07 0.48 17.79
C GLU A 125 1.20 1.00 17.12
N THR A 126 2.29 0.23 17.17
CA THR A 126 3.57 0.53 16.53
C THR A 126 3.41 0.64 15.02
N LEU A 127 2.65 -0.28 14.43
CA LEU A 127 2.36 -0.25 12.99
C LEU A 127 1.51 0.97 12.61
N LYS A 128 0.50 1.31 13.41
CA LYS A 128 -0.33 2.50 13.19
C LYS A 128 0.48 3.80 13.27
N LYS A 129 1.40 3.91 14.24
CA LYS A 129 2.33 5.04 14.37
C LYS A 129 3.24 5.18 13.14
N ALA A 130 3.76 4.08 12.61
CA ALA A 130 4.56 4.14 11.38
C ALA A 130 3.73 4.60 10.16
N ILE A 131 2.47 4.19 10.05
CA ILE A 131 1.59 4.64 8.97
C ILE A 131 1.21 6.12 9.11
N SER A 132 1.04 6.66 10.31
CA SER A 132 0.75 8.10 10.50
C SER A 132 1.90 8.99 10.04
N VAL A 133 3.15 8.53 10.15
CA VAL A 133 4.33 9.21 9.58
C VAL A 133 4.19 9.37 8.05
N PHE A 134 3.60 8.39 7.37
CA PHE A 134 3.35 8.46 5.92
C PHE A 134 2.22 9.43 5.55
N GLU A 135 1.30 9.73 6.47
CA GLU A 135 0.20 10.69 6.25
C GLU A 135 0.70 12.12 6.07
N GLY A 136 1.80 12.48 6.77
CA GLY A 136 2.45 13.80 6.68
C GLY A 136 3.26 14.03 5.41
N CYS A 137 3.24 13.14 4.41
CA CYS A 137 3.93 13.34 3.15
C CYS A 137 3.29 14.49 2.34
N PRO A 138 4.03 15.56 1.98
CA PRO A 138 3.52 16.66 1.19
C PRO A 138 2.92 16.15 -0.12
N GLN A 139 1.68 16.55 -0.40
CA GLN A 139 1.08 16.30 -1.71
C GLN A 139 1.95 17.01 -2.76
N MET A 140 2.41 16.32 -3.80
CA MET A 140 2.93 17.04 -4.97
C MET A 140 1.78 17.84 -5.57
N THR A 141 1.74 19.14 -5.27
CA THR A 141 0.88 20.08 -5.96
C THR A 141 1.32 20.09 -7.41
N THR A 142 0.51 19.48 -8.29
CA THR A 142 0.64 19.68 -9.72
C THR A 142 0.33 21.14 -10.00
N ASN A 143 1.36 21.99 -10.08
CA ASN A 143 1.21 23.32 -10.63
C ASN A 143 0.84 23.15 -12.11
N SER A 144 -0.45 23.29 -12.39
CA SER A 144 -0.99 23.60 -13.70
C SER A 144 -0.29 24.86 -14.20
N HIS A 145 0.71 24.70 -15.05
CA HIS A 145 1.24 25.80 -15.83
C HIS A 145 0.15 26.17 -16.84
N GLY A 146 -0.58 27.23 -16.53
CA GLY A 146 -1.27 28.01 -17.53
C GLY A 146 -0.21 28.63 -18.44
N HIS A 147 -0.32 28.35 -19.74
CA HIS A 147 0.25 29.23 -20.75
C HIS A 147 -0.94 29.85 -21.49
N VAL A 148 -1.16 31.12 -21.17
CA VAL A 148 -1.95 32.08 -21.94
C VAL A 148 -0.91 32.97 -22.62
N GLY A 149 -1.00 33.14 -23.93
CA GLY A 149 -0.12 33.98 -24.73
C GLY A 149 0.20 33.34 -26.06
#